data_AF-A0A380EHB7-F1
#
_entry.id   AF-A0A380EHB7-F1
#
_cell.length_a   1.000
_cell.length_b   1.000
_cell.length_c   1.000
_cell.angle_alpha   90.00
_cell.angle_beta   90.00
_cell.angle_gamma   90.00
#
_symmetry.space_group_name_H-M   'P 1'
#
loop_
_entity.id
_entity.type
_entity.pdbx_description
1 polymer ?
#
loop_
_entity_poly.entity_id
_entity_poly.type
_entity_poly.pdbx_seq_one_letter_code
_entity_poly.pdbx_strand_id
1 'polypeptide(L)' 'MEGVTDDVKRRHIRHCYKADPEYGKGVAKALGIDINSIDLETENDETYENFEK' A
#
# COMPACT_ATOMS: atom_id res chain seq x y z
N MET A 1 -0.76 11.43 -4.36
CA MET A 1 -1.61 10.33 -4.88
C MET A 1 -3.08 10.75 -4.89
N GLU A 2 -3.39 11.98 -5.34
CA GLU A 2 -4.78 12.40 -5.49
C GLU A 2 -5.43 11.71 -6.68
N GLY A 3 -6.70 11.30 -6.54
CA GLY A 3 -7.45 10.60 -7.57
C GLY A 3 -7.16 9.09 -7.69
N VAL A 4 -6.33 8.53 -6.80
CA VAL A 4 -6.00 7.10 -6.75
C VAL A 4 -6.84 6.39 -5.68
N THR A 5 -7.26 5.15 -5.94
CA THR A 5 -7.99 4.32 -4.98
C THR A 5 -7.16 3.99 -3.75
N ASP A 6 -7.82 3.65 -2.64
CA ASP A 6 -7.12 3.38 -1.39
C ASP A 6 -6.31 2.07 -1.46
N ASP A 7 -6.74 1.09 -2.24
CA ASP A 7 -6.04 -0.18 -2.43
C ASP A 7 -4.68 0.02 -3.11
N VAL A 8 -4.61 0.90 -4.11
CA VAL A 8 -3.35 1.26 -4.77
C VAL A 8 -2.43 2.03 -3.82
N LYS A 9 -2.97 2.88 -2.93
CA LYS A 9 -2.17 3.54 -1.89
C LYS A 9 -1.60 2.53 -0.90
N ARG A 10 -2.42 1.58 -0.43
CA ARG A 10 -1.98 0.50 0.48
C ARG A 10 -0.90 -0.37 -0.15
N ARG A 11 -1.09 -0.76 -1.42
CA ARG A 11 -0.09 -1.50 -2.22
C ARG A 11 1.22 -0.73 -2.33
N HIS A 12 1.16 0.58 -2.60
CA HIS A 12 2.35 1.41 -2.68
C HIS A 12 3.09 1.48 -1.35
N ILE A 13 2.38 1.70 -0.24
CA ILE A 13 2.96 1.69 1.11
C ILE A 13 3.63 0.34 1.40
N ARG A 14 2.98 -0.78 1.08
CA ARG A 14 3.51 -2.13 1.29
C ARG A 14 4.82 -2.33 0.54
N HIS A 15 4.89 -1.97 -0.74
CA HIS A 15 6.12 -2.09 -1.52
C HIS A 15 7.23 -1.17 -1.02
N CYS A 16 6.89 0.06 -0.62
CA CYS A 16 7.85 0.96 0.02
C CYS A 16 8.38 0.39 1.34
N TYR A 17 7.52 -0.26 2.14
CA TYR A 17 7.91 -0.92 3.39
C TYR A 17 8.80 -2.14 3.16
N LYS A 18 8.49 -2.96 2.14
CA LYS A 18 9.33 -4.11 1.74
C LYS A 18 10.72 -3.68 1.28
N ALA A 19 10.83 -2.50 0.65
CA ALA A 19 12.12 -1.93 0.27
C ALA A 19 12.89 -1.39 1.49
N ASP A 20 12.23 -0.63 2.36
CA ASP A 20 12.78 -0.15 3.63
C ASP A 20 11.63 0.14 4.64
N PRO A 21 11.68 -0.40 5.87
CA PRO A 21 10.63 -0.20 6.87
C PRO A 21 10.37 1.27 7.24
N GLU A 22 11.42 2.09 7.37
CA GLU A 22 11.29 3.52 7.69
C GLU A 22 10.71 4.29 6.50
N TYR A 23 11.05 3.88 5.27
CA TYR A 23 10.49 4.48 4.07
C TYR A 23 8.99 4.22 3.96
N GLY A 24 8.54 2.97 4.14
CA GLY A 24 7.12 2.63 4.15
C GLY A 24 6.31 3.40 5.20
N LYS A 25 6.85 3.54 6.42
CA LYS A 25 6.24 4.36 7.48
C LYS A 25 6.15 5.84 7.09
N GLY A 26 7.19 6.39 6.48
CA GLY A 26 7.22 7.77 6.00
C GLY A 26 6.15 8.05 4.94
N VAL A 27 5.99 7.12 3.98
CA VAL A 27 4.97 7.18 2.94
C VAL A 27 3.57 7.08 3.54
N ALA A 28 3.34 6.14 4.47
CA ALA A 28 2.06 5.99 5.15
C ALA A 28 1.66 7.28 5.90
N LYS A 29 2.62 7.88 6.63
CA LYS A 29 2.44 9.15 7.33
C LYS A 29 2.11 10.31 6.39
N ALA A 30 2.79 10.41 5.25
CA ALA A 30 2.54 11.45 4.25
C ALA A 30 1.15 11.32 3.60
N LEU A 31 0.63 10.09 3.49
CA LEU A 31 -0.70 9.80 2.96
C LEU A 31 -1.80 9.82 4.03
N GLY A 32 -1.46 9.99 5.31
CA GLY A 32 -2.41 9.97 6.42
C GLY A 32 -3.01 8.59 6.70
N ILE A 33 -2.31 7.52 6.34
CA ILE A 33 -2.76 6.14 6.52
C ILE A 33 -1.98 5.52 7.68
N ASP A 34 -2.68 4.85 8.61
CA ASP A 34 -2.02 4.08 9.66
C ASP A 34 -1.44 2.80 9.08
N ILE A 35 -0.11 2.65 9.18
CA ILE A 35 0.59 1.48 8.65
C ILE A 35 0.18 0.17 9.32
N ASN A 36 -0.28 0.22 10.57
CA ASN A 36 -0.76 -0.97 11.30
C ASN A 36 -2.11 -1.48 10.78
N SER A 37 -2.82 -0.65 10.01
CA SER A 37 -4.08 -1.03 9.35
C SER A 37 -3.86 -1.73 8.01
N ILE A 38 -2.61 -1.84 7.55
CA ILE A 38 -2.24 -2.42 6.27
C ILE A 38 -1.68 -3.82 6.52
N ASP A 39 -2.21 -4.81 5.81
CA ASP A 39 -1.54 -6.11 5.71
C ASP A 39 -0.25 -5.94 4.90
N LEU A 40 0.90 -6.05 5.56
CA LEU A 40 2.22 -5.83 4.96
C LEU A 40 2.78 -7.08 4.25
N GLU A 41 2.21 -8.25 4.53
CA GLU A 41 2.72 -9.55 4.08
C GLU A 41 1.86 -10.15 2.97
N THR A 42 0.68 -9.59 2.67
CA THR A 42 -0.15 -10.12 1.57
C THR A 42 0.53 -10.03 0.20
N GLU A 43 0.47 -11.15 -0.50
CA GLU A 43 0.93 -11.38 -1.88
C GLU A 43 -0.20 -11.09 -2.89
N ASN A 44 -1.45 -10.93 -2.42
CA ASN A 44 -2.64 -10.77 -3.24
C ASN A 44 -2.92 -9.29 -3.52
N ASP A 45 -2.00 -8.64 -4.24
CA ASP A 45 -2.32 -7.33 -4.81
C ASP A 45 -3.35 -7.50 -5.95
N GLU A 46 -4.34 -6.61 -6.01
CA GLU A 46 -5.24 -6.51 -7.15
C GLU A 46 -4.42 -6.15 -8.39
N THR A 47 -4.22 -7.14 -9.26
CA THR A 47 -3.68 -7.02 -10.61
C THR A 47 -4.84 -7.00 -11.59
N TYR A 48 -4.61 -6.62 -12.85
CA TYR A 48 -5.63 -6.72 -13.91
C TYR A 48 -6.21 -8.14 -14.06
N GLU A 49 -5.48 -9.17 -13.62
CA GLU A 49 -5.95 -10.56 -13.63
C GLU A 49 -6.81 -10.92 -12.40
N ASN A 50 -6.62 -10.20 -11.29
CA ASN A 50 -7.31 -10.41 -10.01
C ASN A 50 -8.41 -9.35 -9.74
N PHE A 51 -8.68 -8.46 -10.68
CA PHE A 51 -9.82 -7.55 -10.63
C PHE A 51 -11.08 -8.41 -10.82
N GLU A 52 -11.85 -8.64 -9.76
CA GLU A 52 -13.14 -9.30 -9.91
C GLU A 52 -13.98 -8.53 -10.95
N LYS A 53 -14.56 -9.28 -11.89
CA LYS A 53 -15.39 -8.75 -12.98
C LYS A 53 -16.63 -8.03 -12.47
#